data_AF-A0A9D2CFG6-F1
#
_entry.id   AF-A0A9D2CFG6-F1
#
_cell.length_a   1.000
_cell.length_b   1.000
_cell.length_c   1.000
_cell.angle_alpha   90.00
_cell.angle_beta   90.00
_cell.angle_gamma   90.00
#
_symmetry.space_group_name_H-M   'P 1'
#
loop_
_entity.id
_entity.type
_entity.pdbx_description
1 polymer ?
#
loop_
_entity_poly.entity_id
_entity_poly.type
_entity_poly.pdbx_seq_one_letter_code
_entity_poly.pdbx_strand_id
1 'polypeptide(L)' 'MEQAIIKQRLREEIKNSGLTCAEIAGRVGVSPEMITQYCTTKKLPALDTFAKLCEVLDVSADYILGLKDI' A
#
# COMPACT_ATOMS: atom_id res chain seq x y z
N MET A 1 -4.77 9.44 15.27
CA MET A 1 -4.78 10.06 13.92
C MET A 1 -3.79 9.35 12.98
N GLU A 2 -3.15 8.25 13.42
CA GLU A 2 -2.06 7.56 12.73
C GLU A 2 -2.40 6.87 11.41
N GLN A 3 -3.63 6.36 11.20
CA GLN A 3 -3.92 5.61 9.97
C GLN A 3 -4.00 6.47 8.70
N ALA A 4 -4.03 7.80 8.84
CA ALA A 4 -4.12 8.71 7.70
C ALA A 4 -2.79 8.80 6.94
N ILE A 5 -1.66 8.87 7.65
CA ILE A 5 -0.34 9.03 7.02
C ILE A 5 0.09 7.77 6.27
N ILE A 6 -0.24 6.59 6.81
CA ILE A 6 0.04 5.29 6.19
C ILE A 6 -0.65 5.18 4.83
N LYS A 7 -1.93 5.56 4.78
CA LYS A 7 -2.70 5.56 3.53
C LYS A 7 -2.16 6.57 2.53
N GLN A 8 -1.77 7.74 3.02
CA GLN A 8 -1.24 8.79 2.16
C GLN A 8 0.07 8.32 1.51
N ARG A 9 1.05 7.87 2.31
CA ARG A 9 2.32 7.34 1.81
C ARG A 9 2.10 6.16 0.89
N LEU A 10 1.27 5.18 1.28
CA LEU A 10 0.95 4.03 0.41
C LEU A 10 0.39 4.47 -0.94
N ARG A 11 -0.55 5.42 -0.95
CA ARG A 11 -1.14 5.93 -2.20
C ARG A 11 -0.11 6.69 -3.05
N GLU A 12 0.75 7.48 -2.43
CA GLU A 12 1.85 8.18 -3.10
C GLU A 12 2.81 7.18 -3.73
N GLU A 13 3.21 6.14 -3.00
CA GLU A 13 4.12 5.10 -3.47
C GLU A 13 3.50 4.25 -4.59
N ILE A 14 2.22 3.90 -4.49
CA ILE A 14 1.49 3.26 -5.60
C ILE A 14 1.51 4.13 -6.86
N LYS A 15 1.36 5.45 -6.70
CA LYS A 15 1.37 6.40 -7.82
C LYS A 15 2.79 6.62 -8.37
N ASN A 16 3.81 6.63 -7.52
CA ASN A 16 5.22 6.75 -7.88
C ASN A 16 5.75 5.47 -8.56
N SER A 17 5.29 4.31 -8.11
CA SER A 17 5.67 3.00 -8.66
C SER A 17 5.17 2.81 -10.11
N GLY A 18 4.20 3.61 -10.56
CA GLY A 18 3.65 3.56 -11.93
C GLY A 18 2.78 2.34 -12.22
N LEU A 19 2.54 1.49 -11.22
CA LEU A 19 1.74 0.28 -11.33
C LEU A 19 0.25 0.58 -11.17
N THR A 20 -0.58 -0.14 -11.91
CA THR A 20 -2.03 -0.05 -11.74
C THR A 20 -2.50 -0.91 -10.56
N CYS A 21 -3.66 -0.58 -9.98
CA CYS A 21 -4.26 -1.39 -8.92
C CYS A 21 -4.45 -2.86 -9.32
N ALA A 22 -4.71 -3.13 -10.61
CA ALA A 22 -4.84 -4.49 -11.14
C ALA A 22 -3.51 -5.25 -11.17
N GLU A 23 -2.41 -4.58 -11.53
CA GLU A 23 -1.09 -5.19 -11.50
C GLU A 23 -0.63 -5.50 -10.07
N ILE A 24 -0.82 -4.54 -9.16
CA ILE A 24 -0.51 -4.73 -7.75
C ILE A 24 -1.34 -5.88 -7.18
N ALA A 25 -2.64 -5.91 -7.48
CA ALA A 25 -3.53 -6.98 -7.06
C ALA A 25 -3.06 -8.36 -7.55
N GLY A 26 -2.66 -8.45 -8.82
CA GLY A 26 -2.11 -9.68 -9.40
C GLY A 26 -0.82 -10.13 -8.73
N ARG A 27 0.10 -9.20 -8.42
CA ARG A 27 1.38 -9.52 -7.76
C ARG A 27 1.21 -9.88 -6.28
N VAL A 28 0.31 -9.19 -5.58
CA VAL A 28 0.02 -9.41 -4.16
C VAL A 28 -0.87 -10.65 -3.96
N GLY A 29 -1.61 -11.06 -5.00
CA GLY A 29 -2.55 -12.18 -4.96
C GLY A 29 -3.88 -11.82 -4.29
N VAL A 30 -4.35 -10.59 -4.48
CA VAL A 30 -5.64 -10.10 -3.98
C VAL A 30 -6.49 -9.58 -5.14
N SER A 31 -7.76 -9.27 -4.87
CA SER A 31 -8.62 -8.65 -5.88
C SER A 31 -8.28 -7.17 -6.08
N PRO A 32 -8.38 -6.64 -7.32
CA PRO A 32 -8.16 -5.22 -7.61
C PRO A 32 -9.07 -4.29 -6.80
N GLU A 33 -10.31 -4.69 -6.57
CA GLU A 33 -11.23 -3.97 -5.68
C GLU A 33 -10.69 -3.82 -4.26
N MET A 34 -9.94 -4.81 -3.77
CA MET A 34 -9.33 -4.77 -2.44
C MET A 34 -8.24 -3.69 -2.37
N ILE A 35 -7.41 -3.59 -3.41
CA ILE A 35 -6.40 -2.53 -3.54
C ILE A 35 -7.07 -1.15 -3.61
N THR A 36 -8.12 -1.00 -4.41
CA THR A 36 -8.89 0.25 -4.48
C THR A 36 -9.51 0.59 -3.12
N GLN A 37 -10.07 -0.39 -2.41
CA GLN A 37 -10.59 -0.19 -1.05
C GLN A 37 -9.52 0.34 -0.09
N TYR A 38 -8.28 -0.14 -0.18
CA TYR A 38 -7.19 0.37 0.67
C TYR A 38 -6.83 1.83 0.38
N CYS A 39 -6.94 2.26 -0.88
CA CYS A 39 -6.68 3.64 -1.29
C CYS A 39 -7.84 4.60 -0.99
N THR A 40 -9.08 4.13 -1.11
CA THR A 40 -10.28 4.98 -1.05
C THR A 40 -10.99 4.91 0.30
N THR A 41 -10.95 3.76 0.98
CA THR A 41 -11.68 3.52 2.23
C THR A 41 -10.75 3.54 3.44
N LYS A 42 -11.33 3.53 4.65
CA LYS A 42 -10.53 3.50 5.89
C LYS A 42 -9.90 2.14 6.22
N LYS A 43 -10.08 1.13 5.37
CA LYS A 43 -9.63 -0.25 5.59
C LYS A 43 -8.14 -0.36 5.26
N LEU A 44 -7.38 -1.01 6.14
CA LEU A 44 -5.97 -1.29 5.92
C LEU A 44 -5.80 -2.72 5.37
N PRO A 45 -4.76 -2.97 4.57
CA PRO A 45 -4.36 -4.33 4.23
C PRO A 45 -3.99 -5.12 5.49
N ALA A 46 -4.16 -6.44 5.43
CA ALA A 46 -3.61 -7.33 6.43
C ALA A 46 -2.06 -7.27 6.40
N LEU A 47 -1.40 -7.68 7.48
CA LEU A 47 0.07 -7.70 7.57
C LEU A 47 0.72 -8.45 6.40
N ASP A 48 0.19 -9.60 6.01
CA ASP A 48 0.61 -10.35 4.81
C ASP A 48 0.49 -9.54 3.52
N THR A 49 -0.69 -8.96 3.28
CA THR A 49 -0.97 -8.15 2.08
C THR A 49 -0.09 -6.91 2.05
N PHE A 50 0.14 -6.30 3.21
CA PHE A 50 0.99 -5.14 3.38
C PHE A 50 2.44 -5.44 3.07
N ALA A 51 3.00 -6.52 3.60
CA ALA A 51 4.38 -6.95 3.31
C ALA A 51 4.58 -7.18 1.81
N LYS A 52 3.63 -7.86 1.16
CA LYS A 52 3.64 -8.06 -0.30
C LYS A 52 3.51 -6.74 -1.07
N LEU A 53 2.66 -5.82 -0.62
CA LEU A 53 2.53 -4.49 -1.21
C LEU A 53 3.86 -3.73 -1.15
N CYS A 54 4.51 -3.73 0.01
CA CYS A 54 5.83 -3.13 0.21
C CYS A 54 6.88 -3.72 -0.73
N GLU A 55 6.91 -5.05 -0.87
CA GLU A 55 7.82 -5.74 -1.78
C GLU A 55 7.54 -5.41 -3.25
N VAL A 56 6.26 -5.37 -3.65
CA VAL A 56 5.84 -5.06 -5.03
C VAL A 56 6.12 -3.61 -5.41
N LEU A 57 5.96 -2.70 -4.45
CA LEU A 57 6.18 -1.27 -4.63
C LEU A 57 7.65 -0.87 -4.42
N ASP A 58 8.51 -1.82 -4.04
CA ASP A 58 9.92 -1.58 -3.68
C ASP A 58 10.08 -0.50 -2.59
N VAL A 59 9.19 -0.51 -1.60
CA VAL A 59 9.16 0.48 -0.50
C VAL A 59 9.27 -0.18 0.87
N SER A 60 9.99 0.48 1.78
CA SER A 60 10.12 0.02 3.16
C SER A 60 8.82 0.18 3.95
N ALA A 61 8.42 -0.90 4.65
CA ALA A 61 7.30 -0.91 5.58
C ALA A 61 7.41 0.21 6.63
N ASP A 62 8.60 0.44 7.20
CA ASP A 62 8.86 1.50 8.18
C ASP A 62 8.54 2.91 7.66
N TYR A 63 8.84 3.16 6.37
CA TYR A 63 8.53 4.43 5.72
C TYR A 63 7.02 4.60 5.57
N ILE A 64 6.32 3.59 5.06
CA ILE A 64 4.87 3.61 4.92
C ILE A 64 4.18 3.75 6.29
N LEU A 65 4.65 3.05 7.31
CA LEU A 65 4.11 3.10 8.66
C LEU A 65 4.43 4.42 9.40
N GLY A 66 5.33 5.25 8.86
CA GLY A 66 5.77 6.48 9.51
C GLY A 66 6.63 6.23 10.75
N LEU A 67 7.22 5.03 10.88
CA LEU A 67 8.14 4.67 11.96
C LEU A 67 9.53 5.29 11.75
N LYS A 68 9.86 5.61 10.50
CA LYS A 68 11.01 6.43 10.14
C LYS A 68 10.60 7.56 9.21
N ASP A 69 10.99 8.77 9.59
CA ASP A 69 11.23 9.85 8.64
C ASP A 69 12.67 9.68 8.17
N ILE A 70 12.90 9.68 6.86
CA ILE A 70 14.24 9.51 6.27
C ILE A 70 15.19 10.57 6.83
#